data_AF-A0A1S3GRV6-F1
#
_entry.id   AF-A0A1S3GRV6-F1
#
_cell.length_a   1.000
_cell.length_b   1.000
_cell.length_c   1.000
_cell.angle_alpha   90.00
_cell.angle_beta   90.00
_cell.angle_gamma   90.00
#
_symmetry.space_group_name_H-M   'P 1'
#
loop_
_entity.id
_entity.type
_entity.pdbx_description
1 polymer ?
#
loop_
_entity_poly.entity_id
_entity_poly.type
_entity_poly.pdbx_seq_one_letter_code
_entity_poly.pdbx_strand_id
1 'polypeptide(L)'
;MRHSVVWMLLAGGLWGLDVCSVLAVLSNTSCIFPFSYVDGIHFSCTSIHSDYDWCSLDSTFRGRWRYCTAKDPPVCVFPFTFKKWCFRQCTKKGYVLGRSWCSLTHNFNKDRKWKQCSPQQ
;
A
#
# COMPACT_ATOMS: atom_id res chain seq x y z
N MET A 1 42.48 38.45 -6.11
CA MET A 1 41.40 38.78 -7.07
C MET A 1 40.77 37.44 -7.44
N ARG A 2 39.78 36.88 -6.75
CA ARG A 2 38.48 37.42 -6.28
C ARG A 2 37.70 38.01 -7.46
N HIS A 3 36.45 37.54 -7.62
CA HIS A 3 35.42 37.96 -8.59
C HIS A 3 35.57 37.26 -9.96
N SER A 4 34.60 36.53 -10.53
CA SER A 4 33.15 36.48 -10.30
C SER A 4 32.54 35.26 -10.99
N VAL A 5 32.01 34.30 -10.23
CA VAL A 5 30.85 33.49 -10.72
C VAL A 5 29.84 33.18 -9.58
N VAL A 6 30.09 33.64 -8.35
CA VAL A 6 29.17 33.45 -7.20
C VAL A 6 27.99 34.43 -7.23
N TRP A 7 27.98 35.40 -8.14
CA TRP A 7 26.93 36.43 -8.22
C TRP A 7 25.75 36.11 -9.14
N MET A 8 25.73 34.97 -9.84
CA MET A 8 24.53 34.52 -10.58
C MET A 8 23.59 33.62 -9.76
N LEU A 9 23.66 33.68 -8.43
CA LEU A 9 22.72 32.98 -7.53
C LEU A 9 21.69 33.91 -6.87
N LEU A 10 21.58 35.18 -7.28
CA LEU A 10 20.73 36.16 -6.58
C LEU A 10 19.69 36.89 -7.46
N ALA A 11 19.20 36.30 -8.54
CA ALA A 11 18.05 36.85 -9.26
C ALA A 11 17.12 35.77 -9.81
N GLY A 12 16.05 35.45 -9.07
CA GLY A 12 14.94 34.63 -9.53
C GLY A 12 14.54 33.56 -8.51
N GLY A 13 13.61 33.90 -7.61
CA GLY A 13 13.19 33.06 -6.50
C GLY A 13 12.54 31.74 -6.92
N LEU A 14 12.92 30.68 -6.21
CA LEU A 14 12.11 29.49 -5.87
C LEU A 14 12.77 28.86 -4.63
N TRP A 15 12.75 29.62 -3.53
CA TRP A 15 13.04 29.08 -2.21
C TRP A 15 11.81 28.26 -1.78
N GLY A 16 11.98 26.96 -1.51
CA GLY A 16 11.02 26.20 -0.69
C GLY A 16 10.38 24.96 -1.27
N LEU A 17 10.83 24.40 -2.40
CA LEU A 17 10.40 23.07 -2.81
C LEU A 17 11.51 22.07 -2.53
N ASP A 18 11.38 21.39 -1.39
CA ASP A 18 12.24 20.26 -1.02
C ASP A 18 12.19 19.23 -2.16
N VAL A 19 13.36 18.86 -2.70
CA VAL A 19 13.47 17.89 -3.79
C VAL A 19 12.82 16.57 -3.38
N CYS A 20 12.82 16.26 -2.07
CA CYS A 20 12.12 15.11 -1.48
C CYS A 20 10.59 15.24 -1.60
N SER A 21 10.03 16.44 -1.45
CA SER A 21 8.60 16.72 -1.61
C SER A 21 8.17 16.67 -3.07
N VAL A 22 9.00 17.15 -4.01
CA VAL A 22 8.70 17.05 -5.45
C VAL A 22 8.77 15.60 -5.94
N LEU A 23 9.74 14.82 -5.43
CA LEU A 23 9.83 13.38 -5.67
C LEU A 23 8.61 12.63 -5.11
N ALA A 24 8.19 12.94 -3.88
CA ALA A 24 7.01 12.33 -3.26
C ALA A 24 5.69 12.64 -3.98
N VAL A 25 5.55 13.85 -4.55
CA VAL A 25 4.37 14.25 -5.34
C VAL A 25 4.30 13.53 -6.69
N LEU A 26 5.44 13.16 -7.27
CA LEU A 26 5.53 12.38 -8.53
C LEU A 26 5.57 10.86 -8.30
N SER A 27 5.76 10.39 -7.05
CA SER A 27 5.99 8.98 -6.72
C SER A 27 4.86 8.31 -5.95
N ASN A 28 3.59 8.59 -6.24
CA ASN A 28 2.53 7.67 -5.78
C ASN A 28 2.45 6.44 -6.70
N THR A 29 3.59 5.78 -6.88
CA THR A 29 3.75 4.54 -7.66
C THR A 29 3.51 3.31 -6.78
N SER A 30 3.19 3.47 -5.50
CA SER A 30 2.84 2.34 -4.64
C SER A 30 1.38 1.95 -4.80
N CYS A 31 1.12 0.65 -4.73
CA CYS A 31 -0.24 0.13 -4.65
C CYS A 31 -0.97 0.73 -3.45
N ILE A 32 -2.19 1.23 -3.67
CA ILE A 32 -3.08 1.65 -2.60
C ILE A 32 -4.03 0.50 -2.28
N PHE A 33 -4.02 0.06 -1.03
CA PHE A 33 -5.00 -0.87 -0.50
C PHE A 33 -5.74 -0.23 0.69
N PRO A 34 -7.07 -0.39 0.78
CA PRO A 34 -7.94 -0.92 -0.26
C PRO A 34 -8.15 0.06 -1.44
N PHE A 35 -8.42 -0.46 -2.64
CA PHE A 35 -8.88 0.34 -3.79
C PHE A 35 -10.20 -0.17 -4.36
N SER A 36 -11.05 0.72 -4.87
CA SER A 36 -12.28 0.33 -5.58
C SER A 36 -12.05 0.20 -7.09
N TYR A 37 -12.54 -0.88 -7.68
CA TYR A 37 -12.50 -1.15 -9.12
C TYR A 37 -13.70 -2.00 -9.55
N VAL A 38 -14.38 -1.59 -10.63
CA VAL A 38 -15.64 -2.18 -11.13
C VAL A 38 -16.64 -2.30 -9.96
N ASP A 39 -16.96 -3.50 -9.51
CA ASP A 39 -17.97 -3.78 -8.48
C ASP A 39 -17.36 -4.22 -7.14
N GLY A 40 -16.08 -3.93 -6.91
CA GLY A 40 -15.35 -4.46 -5.77
C GLY A 40 -14.43 -3.48 -5.06
N ILE A 41 -14.16 -3.79 -3.79
CA ILE A 41 -13.05 -3.22 -3.02
C ILE A 41 -11.98 -4.30 -2.90
N HIS A 42 -10.77 -3.97 -3.33
CA HIS A 42 -9.62 -4.86 -3.41
C HIS A 42 -8.62 -4.53 -2.31
N PHE A 43 -8.28 -5.53 -1.49
CA PHE A 43 -7.34 -5.42 -0.36
C PHE A 43 -5.96 -6.02 -0.68
N SER A 44 -5.79 -6.52 -1.89
CA SER A 44 -4.58 -7.11 -2.45
C SER A 44 -4.56 -6.86 -3.95
N CYS A 45 -3.46 -7.19 -4.60
CA CYS A 45 -3.39 -7.25 -6.05
C CYS A 45 -4.50 -8.15 -6.61
N THR A 46 -4.96 -7.84 -7.83
CA THR A 46 -6.02 -8.56 -8.51
C THR A 46 -5.62 -8.84 -9.95
N SER A 47 -6.11 -9.94 -10.52
CA SER A 47 -5.95 -10.32 -11.93
C SER A 47 -7.21 -10.04 -12.75
N ILE A 48 -8.17 -9.27 -12.22
CA ILE A 48 -9.40 -8.95 -12.97
C ILE A 48 -9.02 -8.23 -14.26
N HIS A 49 -9.48 -8.78 -15.39
CA HIS A 49 -9.23 -8.28 -16.75
C HIS A 49 -7.74 -8.15 -17.12
N SER A 50 -6.87 -9.00 -16.55
CA SER A 50 -5.43 -8.99 -16.83
C SER A 50 -4.83 -10.38 -16.64
N ASP A 51 -3.84 -10.74 -17.45
CA ASP A 51 -3.07 -11.98 -17.27
C ASP A 51 -2.11 -11.89 -16.05
N TYR A 52 -1.82 -10.67 -15.58
CA TYR A 52 -0.94 -10.40 -14.46
C TYR A 52 -1.66 -9.67 -13.32
N ASP A 53 -1.25 -9.96 -12.09
CA ASP A 53 -1.72 -9.25 -10.90
C ASP A 53 -1.34 -7.77 -10.95
N TRP A 54 -2.31 -6.90 -10.69
CA TRP A 54 -2.15 -5.45 -10.70
C TRP A 54 -2.87 -4.80 -9.52
N CYS A 55 -2.56 -3.52 -9.31
CA CYS A 55 -3.17 -2.69 -8.27
C CYS A 55 -3.43 -1.27 -8.77
N SER A 56 -4.37 -0.57 -8.16
CA SER A 56 -4.54 0.85 -8.39
C SER A 56 -3.55 1.68 -7.56
N LEU A 57 -3.17 2.83 -8.13
CA LEU A 57 -2.40 3.88 -7.46
C LEU A 57 -3.32 4.91 -6.77
N ASP A 58 -4.62 4.69 -6.82
CA ASP A 58 -5.67 5.51 -6.24
C ASP A 58 -6.59 4.64 -5.38
N SER A 59 -7.17 5.20 -4.32
CA SER A 59 -8.19 4.50 -3.53
C SER A 59 -9.49 4.26 -4.31
N THR A 60 -9.73 5.06 -5.35
CA THR A 60 -10.81 4.87 -6.32
C THR A 60 -10.18 4.83 -7.70
N PHE A 61 -10.37 3.74 -8.45
CA PHE A 61 -9.70 3.56 -9.72
C PHE A 61 -10.01 4.69 -10.71
N ARG A 62 -8.97 5.44 -11.10
CA ARG A 62 -9.03 6.56 -12.06
C ARG A 62 -8.22 6.28 -13.33
N GLY A 63 -7.96 5.01 -13.62
CA GLY A 63 -7.11 4.61 -14.74
C GLY A 63 -5.61 4.59 -14.43
N ARG A 64 -5.18 4.98 -13.22
CA ARG A 64 -3.79 4.81 -12.77
C ARG A 64 -3.60 3.48 -12.07
N TRP A 65 -2.72 2.65 -12.62
CA TRP A 65 -2.43 1.31 -12.13
C TRP A 65 -1.02 0.89 -12.53
N ARG A 66 -0.55 -0.20 -11.93
CA ARG A 66 0.61 -0.95 -12.42
C ARG A 66 0.53 -2.42 -12.02
N TYR A 67 1.38 -3.24 -12.63
CA TYR A 67 1.58 -4.61 -12.19
C TYR A 67 2.21 -4.67 -10.80
N CYS A 68 1.74 -5.63 -10.02
CA CYS A 68 2.28 -5.91 -8.71
C CYS A 68 3.62 -6.63 -8.79
N THR A 69 4.41 -6.44 -7.75
CA THR A 69 5.70 -7.08 -7.54
C THR A 69 5.74 -7.71 -6.15
N ALA A 70 6.84 -8.39 -5.82
CA ALA A 70 7.07 -8.89 -4.46
C ALA A 70 7.06 -7.78 -3.38
N LYS A 71 7.18 -6.51 -3.77
CA LYS A 71 7.13 -5.34 -2.88
C LYS A 71 5.71 -4.86 -2.58
N ASP A 72 4.69 -5.51 -3.15
CA ASP A 72 3.28 -5.14 -3.00
C ASP A 72 2.47 -6.16 -2.20
N PRO A 73 2.97 -6.67 -1.05
CA PRO A 73 2.17 -7.59 -0.27
C PRO A 73 0.97 -6.86 0.31
N PRO A 74 -0.21 -7.49 0.37
CA PRO A 74 -1.33 -6.94 1.15
C PRO A 74 -0.89 -6.74 2.61
N VAL A 75 -1.40 -5.73 3.29
CA VAL A 75 -0.95 -5.37 4.65
C VAL A 75 -1.96 -5.85 5.69
N CYS A 76 -1.47 -6.42 6.79
CA CYS A 76 -2.32 -6.79 7.92
C CYS A 76 -2.91 -5.53 8.57
N VAL A 77 -4.19 -5.57 8.92
CA VAL A 77 -4.82 -4.52 9.72
C VAL A 77 -4.89 -4.98 11.17
N PHE A 78 -4.30 -4.20 12.07
CA PHE A 78 -4.36 -4.44 13.51
C PHE A 78 -4.94 -3.22 14.25
N PRO A 79 -5.76 -3.44 15.30
CA PRO A 79 -6.36 -4.71 15.69
C PRO A 79 -7.45 -5.15 14.70
N PHE A 80 -7.69 -6.47 14.62
CA PHE A 80 -8.83 -7.02 13.88
C PHE A 80 -9.65 -7.99 14.74
N THR A 81 -10.95 -8.06 14.43
CA THR A 81 -11.91 -8.95 15.12
C THR A 81 -12.13 -10.23 14.31
N PHE A 82 -11.93 -11.38 14.96
CA PHE A 82 -12.30 -12.70 14.44
C PHE A 82 -13.06 -13.50 15.50
N LYS A 83 -14.24 -13.98 15.14
CA LYS A 83 -15.25 -14.51 16.06
C LYS A 83 -15.50 -13.50 17.18
N LYS A 84 -15.34 -13.91 18.44
CA LYS A 84 -15.50 -13.06 19.63
C LYS A 84 -14.17 -12.49 20.15
N TRP A 85 -13.10 -12.54 19.35
CA TRP A 85 -11.74 -12.20 19.80
C TRP A 85 -11.14 -11.06 18.98
N CYS A 86 -10.36 -10.20 19.65
CA CYS A 86 -9.57 -9.15 19.01
C CYS A 86 -8.09 -9.55 18.98
N PHE A 87 -7.48 -9.49 17.80
CA PHE A 87 -6.09 -9.85 17.57
C PHE A 87 -5.27 -8.61 17.20
N ARG A 88 -4.10 -8.46 17.83
CA ARG A 88 -3.12 -7.39 17.57
C ARG A 88 -1.86 -7.89 16.84
N GLN A 89 -1.84 -9.18 16.53
CA GLN A 89 -0.75 -9.89 15.86
C GLN A 89 -1.33 -11.04 15.05
N CYS A 90 -0.50 -11.67 14.21
CA CYS A 90 -0.89 -12.85 13.47
C CYS A 90 -1.35 -13.98 14.41
N THR A 91 -2.39 -14.71 14.02
CA THR A 91 -2.97 -15.78 14.81
C THR A 91 -2.99 -17.08 14.03
N LYS A 92 -2.82 -18.22 14.72
CA LYS A 92 -3.02 -19.55 14.14
C LYS A 92 -4.46 -20.04 14.32
N LYS A 93 -5.28 -19.28 15.07
CA LYS A 93 -6.63 -19.70 15.46
C LYS A 93 -7.50 -19.88 14.23
N GLY A 94 -8.15 -21.04 14.11
CA GLY A 94 -9.06 -21.34 13.00
C GLY A 94 -8.38 -21.79 11.70
N TYR A 95 -7.06 -22.00 11.68
CA TYR A 95 -6.34 -22.52 10.51
C TYR A 95 -5.90 -23.97 10.75
N VAL A 96 -6.27 -24.89 9.85
CA VAL A 96 -6.13 -26.36 10.03
C VAL A 96 -4.67 -26.84 10.00
N LEU A 97 -3.77 -26.10 9.35
CA LEU A 97 -2.36 -26.49 9.16
C LEU A 97 -1.35 -25.72 10.04
N GLY A 98 -1.82 -25.07 11.12
CA GLY A 98 -0.93 -24.36 12.07
C GLY A 98 -0.21 -23.12 11.51
N ARG A 99 -0.54 -22.70 10.29
CA ARG A 99 -0.02 -21.46 9.69
C ARG A 99 -0.68 -20.24 10.32
N SER A 100 0.10 -19.20 10.58
CA SER A 100 -0.41 -17.93 11.10
C SER A 100 -1.00 -17.08 9.99
N TRP A 101 -2.02 -16.31 10.32
CA TRP A 101 -2.72 -15.42 9.40
C TRP A 101 -3.13 -14.12 10.10
N CYS A 102 -3.42 -13.10 9.29
CA CYS A 102 -3.95 -11.82 9.75
C CYS A 102 -5.08 -11.34 8.84
N SER A 103 -5.98 -10.53 9.38
CA SER A 103 -7.01 -9.87 8.59
C SER A 103 -6.42 -8.69 7.80
N LEU A 104 -6.99 -8.44 6.63
CA LEU A 104 -6.74 -7.22 5.83
C LEU A 104 -7.75 -6.10 6.16
N THR A 105 -8.61 -6.32 7.15
CA THR A 105 -9.69 -5.42 7.59
C THR A 105 -9.82 -5.44 9.11
N HIS A 106 -10.44 -4.41 9.69
CA HIS A 106 -10.74 -4.41 11.13
C HIS A 106 -11.75 -5.50 11.53
N ASN A 107 -12.67 -5.89 10.65
CA ASN A 107 -13.70 -6.88 10.96
C ASN A 107 -13.66 -8.06 9.99
N PHE A 108 -12.81 -9.04 10.30
CA PHE A 108 -12.71 -10.26 9.50
C PHE A 108 -14.04 -11.01 9.41
N ASN A 109 -14.87 -10.98 10.46
CA ASN A 109 -16.15 -11.69 10.43
C ASN A 109 -17.08 -11.20 9.32
N LYS A 110 -17.03 -9.89 9.04
CA LYS A 110 -17.81 -9.26 7.97
C LYS A 110 -17.13 -9.43 6.62
N ASP A 111 -15.86 -9.05 6.54
CA ASP A 111 -15.19 -8.83 5.25
C ASP A 111 -14.51 -10.09 4.72
N ARG A 112 -14.11 -11.00 5.63
CA ARG A 112 -13.43 -12.27 5.35
C ARG A 112 -12.17 -12.13 4.47
N LYS A 113 -11.51 -10.96 4.52
CA LYS A 113 -10.26 -10.68 3.81
C LYS A 113 -9.07 -10.93 4.73
N TRP A 114 -8.12 -11.72 4.28
CA TRP A 114 -6.97 -12.13 5.08
C TRP A 114 -5.77 -12.46 4.19
N LYS A 115 -4.60 -12.57 4.81
CA LYS A 115 -3.41 -13.18 4.22
C LYS A 115 -2.72 -14.11 5.20
N GLN A 116 -1.95 -15.06 4.68
CA GLN A 116 -1.01 -15.81 5.50
C GLN A 116 0.11 -14.86 5.94
N CYS A 117 0.50 -14.95 7.21
CA CYS A 117 1.68 -14.23 7.68
C CYS A 117 2.96 -14.97 7.25
N SER A 118 4.05 -14.24 7.09
CA SER A 118 5.36 -14.86 6.92
C SER A 118 5.73 -15.63 8.19
N PRO A 119 6.52 -16.70 8.11
CA PRO A 119 6.99 -17.44 9.30
C PRO A 119 7.88 -16.61 10.24
N GLN A 120 8.33 -15.44 9.78
CA GLN A 120 9.34 -14.60 10.41
C GLN A 120 8.75 -13.38 11.15
N GLN A 121 7.43 -13.30 11.30
CA GLN A 121 6.71 -12.12 11.79
C GLN A 121 5.87 -12.39 13.04
#